data_AF-A0AAE1R6W2-F1
#
_entry.id   AF-A0AAE1R6W2-F1
#
_cell.length_a   1.000
_cell.length_b   1.000
_cell.length_c   1.000
_cell.angle_alpha   90.00
_cell.angle_beta   90.00
_cell.angle_gamma   90.00
#
_symmetry.space_group_name_H-M   'P 1'
#
loop_
_entity.id
_entity.type
_entity.pdbx_description
1 polymer ?
#
loop_
_entity_poly.entity_id
_entity_poly.type
_entity_poly.pdbx_seq_one_letter_code
_entity_poly.pdbx_strand_id
1 'polypeptide(L)' 'MMGFERLMVNLKTKMRRSLKFKESYDKIEKSESMRVEIRSKKARKLIEQTLKIADSPKSKSYPF' A
#
# COMPACT_ATOMS: atom_id res chain seq x y z
N MET A 1 -35.60 3.91 -28.89
CA MET A 1 -35.00 4.60 -27.72
C MET A 1 -33.85 3.75 -27.15
N MET A 2 -32.71 3.61 -27.84
CA MET A 2 -31.64 2.63 -27.48
C MET A 2 -30.27 3.27 -27.15
N GLY A 3 -30.19 4.60 -27.06
CA GLY A 3 -28.93 5.29 -26.76
C GLY A 3 -28.63 5.35 -25.26
N PHE A 4 -29.63 5.66 -24.45
CA PHE A 4 -29.48 5.91 -23.01
C PHE A 4 -29.14 4.64 -22.22
N GLU A 5 -29.81 3.53 -22.55
CA GLU A 5 -29.55 2.22 -21.96
C GLU A 5 -28.11 1.77 -22.19
N ARG A 6 -27.59 1.96 -23.42
CA ARG A 6 -26.22 1.62 -23.77
C ARG A 6 -25.19 2.45 -23.00
N LEU A 7 -25.47 3.74 -22.80
CA LEU A 7 -24.62 4.61 -21.98
C LEU A 7 -24.63 4.21 -20.51
N MET A 8 -25.80 3.86 -19.96
CA MET A 8 -25.92 3.38 -18.58
C MET A 8 -25.18 2.06 -18.35
N VAL A 9 -25.24 1.13 -19.30
CA VAL A 9 -24.49 -0.14 -19.23
C VAL A 9 -22.98 0.13 -19.26
N ASN A 10 -22.52 1.03 -20.12
CA ASN A 10 -21.11 1.43 -20.17
C ASN A 10 -20.64 2.11 -18.89
N LEU A 11 -21.48 2.95 -18.28
CA LEU A 11 -21.15 3.61 -17.02
C LEU A 11 -21.10 2.61 -15.86
N LYS A 12 -22.08 1.72 -15.76
CA LYS A 12 -22.12 0.65 -14.73
C LYS A 12 -20.92 -0.29 -14.83
N THR A 13 -20.53 -0.66 -16.05
CA THR A 13 -19.37 -1.55 -16.26
C THR A 13 -18.05 -0.88 -15.93
N LYS A 14 -17.88 0.42 -16.25
CA LYS A 14 -16.70 1.20 -15.83
C LYS A 14 -16.60 1.35 -14.32
N MET A 15 -17.70 1.69 -13.64
CA MET A 15 -17.72 1.75 -12.17
C MET A 15 -17.38 0.41 -11.52
N ARG A 16 -17.94 -0.71 -12.02
CA ARG A 16 -17.60 -2.05 -11.48
C ARG A 16 -16.12 -2.41 -11.67
N ARG A 17 -15.46 -1.95 -12.74
CA ARG A 17 -14.02 -2.17 -12.93
C ARG A 17 -13.16 -1.29 -12.02
N SER A 18 -13.56 -0.03 -11.79
CA SER A 18 -12.82 0.87 -10.89
C SER A 18 -13.00 0.51 -9.41
N LEU A 19 -14.14 -0.10 -9.04
CA LEU A 19 -14.42 -0.59 -7.68
C LEU A 19 -13.82 -1.97 -7.37
N LYS A 20 -13.21 -2.66 -8.34
CA LYS A 20 -12.30 -3.76 -8.02
C LYS A 20 -11.01 -3.16 -7.45
N PHE A 21 -11.10 -2.71 -6.19
CA PHE A 21 -9.95 -2.55 -5.33
C PHE A 21 -9.25 -3.90 -5.31
N LYS A 22 -8.18 -3.99 -6.09
CA LYS A 22 -7.21 -5.08 -5.97
C LYS A 22 -6.62 -4.87 -4.58
N GLU A 23 -7.01 -5.67 -3.59
CA GLU A 23 -6.24 -5.73 -2.36
C GLU A 23 -4.83 -6.18 -2.76
N SER A 24 -3.93 -5.21 -2.87
CA SER A 24 -2.59 -5.35 -3.41
C SER A 24 -1.62 -5.77 -2.31
N TYR A 25 -2.04 -6.67 -1.43
CA TYR A 25 -1.17 -7.23 -0.43
C TYR A 25 -1.01 -8.71 -0.71
N ASP A 26 0.02 -9.02 -1.49
CA ASP A 26 0.49 -10.38 -1.67
C ASP A 26 1.03 -10.84 -0.31
N LYS A 27 0.20 -11.60 0.42
CA LYS A 27 0.58 -12.18 1.71
C LYS A 27 1.70 -13.18 1.45
N ILE A 28 2.91 -12.78 1.79
CA ILE A 28 4.10 -13.62 1.67
C ILE A 28 4.05 -14.63 2.81
N GLU A 29 4.14 -15.92 2.47
CA GLU A 29 4.27 -16.96 3.48
C GLU A 29 5.54 -16.73 4.31
N LYS A 30 5.47 -17.03 5.61
CA LYS A 30 6.59 -16.86 6.55
C LYS A 30 7.69 -17.83 6.16
N SER A 31 8.57 -17.43 5.24
CA SER A 31 9.82 -18.13 5.01
C SER A 31 10.76 -17.89 6.18
N GLU A 32 11.61 -18.88 6.46
CA GLU A 32 12.79 -18.70 7.28
C GLU A 32 13.72 -17.69 6.56
N SER A 33 13.52 -16.40 6.82
CA SER A 33 14.37 -15.28 6.40
C SER A 33 14.43 -14.93 4.90
N MET A 34 13.30 -14.61 4.26
CA MET A 34 13.37 -13.76 3.05
C MET A 34 13.86 -12.36 3.43
N ARG A 35 15.13 -12.07 3.15
CA ARG A 35 15.70 -10.72 3.30
C ARG A 35 15.26 -9.87 2.12
N VAL A 36 14.24 -9.03 2.32
CA VAL A 36 13.79 -8.06 1.32
C VAL A 36 14.69 -6.83 1.39
N GLU A 37 15.54 -6.65 0.39
CA GLU A 37 16.38 -5.46 0.27
C GLU A 37 15.56 -4.25 -0.20
N ILE A 38 15.59 -3.18 0.59
CA ILE A 38 14.86 -1.95 0.27
C ILE A 38 15.67 -1.12 -0.74
N ARG A 39 15.21 -1.14 -2.00
CA ARG A 39 15.85 -0.40 -3.10
C ARG A 39 15.66 1.11 -3.03
N SER A 40 14.60 1.59 -2.36
CA SER A 40 14.29 3.02 -2.28
C SER A 40 15.15 3.74 -1.26
N LYS A 41 15.85 4.81 -1.69
CA LYS A 41 16.66 5.66 -0.81
C LYS A 41 15.82 6.35 0.28
N LYS A 42 14.60 6.80 -0.05
CA LYS A 42 13.69 7.46 0.90
C LYS A 42 13.27 6.50 2.01
N ALA A 43 12.89 5.29 1.64
CA ALA A 43 12.48 4.26 2.60
C ALA A 43 13.62 3.87 3.55
N ARG A 44 14.84 3.72 3.03
CA ARG A 44 16.03 3.51 3.86
C ARG A 44 16.24 4.61 4.90
N LYS A 45 16.13 5.88 4.47
CA LYS A 45 16.29 7.04 5.36
C LYS A 45 15.25 7.05 6.48
N LEU A 46 13.98 6.76 6.15
CA LEU A 46 12.91 6.68 7.15
C LEU A 46 13.18 5.58 8.17
N ILE A 47 13.55 4.38 7.72
CA ILE A 47 13.85 3.25 8.61
C ILE A 47 15.04 3.56 9.52
N GLU A 48 16.10 4.17 8.99
CA GLU A 48 17.26 4.57 9.77
C GLU A 48 16.89 5.59 10.86
N GLN A 49 16.03 6.56 10.54
CA GLN A 49 15.52 7.52 11.52
C GLN A 49 14.70 6.82 12.60
N THR A 50 13.80 5.92 12.22
CA THR A 50 12.98 5.15 13.17
C THR A 50 13.83 4.25 14.08
N LEU A 51 14.86 3.58 13.53
CA LEU A 51 15.78 2.74 14.31
C LEU A 51 16.56 3.55 15.33
N LYS A 52 17.14 4.69 14.92
CA LYS A 52 17.87 5.59 15.83
C LYS A 52 17.00 6.10 16.99
N ILE A 53 15.72 6.34 16.74
CA ILE A 53 14.76 6.77 17.75
C ILE A 53 14.51 5.62 18.74
N ALA A 54 14.17 4.43 18.24
CA ALA A 54 13.90 3.24 19.05
C ALA A 54 15.08 2.85 19.97
N ASP A 55 16.31 2.98 19.47
CA ASP A 55 17.54 2.69 20.23
C ASP A 55 17.82 3.73 21.33
N SER A 56 17.14 4.87 21.32
CA SER A 56 17.32 5.91 22.35
C SER A 56 16.24 5.80 23.42
N PRO A 57 16.57 5.32 24.65
CA PRO A 57 15.59 5.02 25.70
C PRO A 57 14.88 6.26 26.29
N LYS A 58 15.23 7.46 25.81
CA LYS A 58 14.68 8.75 26.27
C LYS A 58 13.98 9.55 25.17
N SER A 59 13.82 9.00 23.96
CA SER A 59 13.16 9.74 22.88
C SER A 59 11.65 9.83 23.10
N LYS A 60 11.14 11.06 22.94
CA LYS A 60 9.74 11.43 23.14
C LYS A 60 8.84 10.57 22.23
N SER A 61 7.74 10.08 22.79
CA SER A 61 6.64 9.44 22.05
C SER A 61 6.25 10.31 20.85
N TYR A 62 6.53 9.84 19.64
CA TYR A 62 6.04 10.47 18.42
C TYR A 62 4.62 9.97 18.16
N PRO A 63 3.62 10.86 18.00
CA PRO A 63 2.31 10.46 17.52
C PRO A 63 2.46 10.18 16.02
N PHE A 64 2.31 8.92 15.66
CA PHE A 64 2.10 8.49 14.29
C PHE A 64 0.64 8.77 13.87
#